data_AF-A0A7C3G3N6-F1
#
_entry.id   AF-A0A7C3G3N6-F1
#
_cell.length_a   1.000
_cell.length_b   1.000
_cell.length_c   1.000
_cell.angle_alpha   90.00
_cell.angle_beta   90.00
_cell.angle_gamma   90.00
#
_symmetry.space_group_name_H-M   'P 1'
#
loop_
_entity.id
_entity.type
_entity.pdbx_description
1 polymer ?
#
loop_
_entity_poly.entity_id
_entity_poly.type
_entity_poly.pdbx_seq_one_letter_code
_entity_poly.pdbx_strand_id
1 'polypeptide(L)'
;WYRGSGTNYWPLVNGEPEFVGITFMHIDAGVDTGEIIHQIRADFCPGDTAHTAGNRLIRKMAVVCAELVRRFDRLERMPQPPEPETVRYYRKKDFSEESVRRLHENLCRGMVEDYLAHRRQREARVPLVSNPALG
;
A
#
# COMPACT_ATOMS: atom_id res chain seq x y z
N TRP A 1 8.62 2.18 0.43
CA TRP A 1 7.93 3.33 -0.22
C TRP A 1 7.39 4.31 0.81
N TYR A 2 6.23 4.04 1.40
CA TYR A 2 5.58 4.88 2.41
C TYR A 2 5.64 4.18 3.76
N ARG A 3 6.26 4.82 4.75
CA ARG A 3 6.43 4.29 6.11
C ARG A 3 5.86 5.27 7.13
N GLY A 4 5.42 4.75 8.28
CA GLY A 4 4.87 5.53 9.39
C GLY A 4 3.36 5.70 9.34
N SER A 5 2.86 6.90 9.62
CA SER A 5 1.43 7.17 9.80
C SER A 5 0.72 7.47 8.47
N GLY A 6 -0.49 6.94 8.30
CA GLY A 6 -1.37 7.28 7.17
C GLY A 6 -0.89 6.72 5.82
N THR A 7 -0.36 5.51 5.80
CA THR A 7 0.23 4.87 4.59
C THR A 7 -0.80 4.58 3.49
N ASN A 8 -2.09 4.58 3.77
CA ASN A 8 -3.17 4.56 2.77
C ASN A 8 -3.58 5.95 2.26
N TYR A 9 -3.19 7.02 2.97
CA TYR A 9 -3.57 8.40 2.71
C TYR A 9 -2.50 9.12 1.88
N TRP A 10 -1.24 9.08 2.31
CA TRP A 10 -0.15 9.83 1.69
C TRP A 10 0.13 9.49 0.22
N PRO A 11 0.05 8.23 -0.23
CA PRO A 11 0.14 7.93 -1.66
C PRO A 11 -0.91 8.69 -2.46
N LEU A 12 -2.14 8.80 -1.95
CA LEU A 12 -3.22 9.51 -2.63
C LEU A 12 -3.03 11.03 -2.61
N VAL A 13 -2.49 11.60 -1.53
CA VAL A 13 -2.06 13.01 -1.49
C VAL A 13 -1.00 13.30 -2.56
N ASN A 14 -0.09 12.35 -2.78
CA ASN A 14 1.00 12.49 -3.74
C ASN A 14 0.60 12.13 -5.18
N GLY A 15 -0.63 11.70 -5.42
CA GLY A 15 -1.08 11.30 -6.76
C GLY A 15 -0.53 9.94 -7.20
N GLU A 16 -0.19 9.07 -6.24
CA GLU A 16 0.44 7.77 -6.46
C GLU A 16 -0.42 6.58 -5.93
N PRO A 17 -1.62 6.30 -6.47
CA PRO A 17 -2.50 5.23 -5.95
C PRO A 17 -1.89 3.81 -6.01
N GLU A 18 -0.91 3.56 -6.89
CA GLU A 18 -0.20 2.28 -7.02
C GLU A 18 0.57 1.85 -5.77
N PHE A 19 0.85 2.77 -4.84
CA PHE A 19 1.48 2.45 -3.55
C PHE A 19 0.48 2.21 -2.42
N VAL A 20 -0.82 2.40 -2.65
CA VAL A 20 -1.82 2.07 -1.62
C VAL A 20 -1.93 0.56 -1.52
N GLY A 21 -1.43 0.01 -0.42
CA GLY A 21 -1.33 -1.41 -0.20
C GLY A 21 -0.97 -1.73 1.24
N ILE A 22 -0.75 -3.00 1.49
CA ILE A 22 -0.36 -3.53 2.80
C ILE A 22 0.84 -4.45 2.61
N THR A 23 1.78 -4.30 3.53
CA THR A 23 2.95 -5.16 3.63
C THR A 23 2.84 -5.97 4.91
N PHE A 24 2.89 -7.29 4.78
CA PHE A 24 3.09 -8.21 5.89
C PHE A 24 4.59 -8.39 6.04
N MET A 25 5.13 -8.10 7.22
CA MET A 25 6.57 -8.13 7.47
C MET A 25 6.85 -8.55 8.91
N HIS A 26 8.08 -9.00 9.16
CA HIS A 26 8.59 -9.15 10.51
C HIS A 26 8.78 -7.78 11.17
N ILE A 27 8.75 -7.75 12.50
CA ILE A 27 9.05 -6.54 13.27
C ILE A 27 10.56 -6.50 13.53
N ASP A 28 11.16 -5.33 13.36
CA ASP A 28 12.55 -5.05 13.76
C ASP A 28 12.60 -3.76 14.61
N ALA A 29 13.79 -3.20 14.82
CA ALA A 29 13.99 -2.00 15.63
C ALA A 29 13.50 -0.70 14.95
N GLY A 30 13.19 -0.74 13.65
CA GLY A 30 12.75 0.43 12.89
C GLY A 30 11.23 0.49 12.71
N VAL A 31 10.78 1.48 11.94
CA VAL A 31 9.36 1.69 11.62
C VAL A 31 9.11 1.23 10.19
N ASP A 32 8.35 0.15 10.04
CA ASP A 32 8.00 -0.48 8.75
C ASP A 32 9.24 -0.87 7.90
N THR A 33 10.30 -1.34 8.57
CA THR A 33 11.60 -1.69 7.97
C THR A 33 11.90 -3.19 7.94
N GLY A 34 11.11 -4.01 8.63
CA GLY A 34 11.42 -5.42 8.75
C GLY A 34 11.24 -6.22 7.46
N GLU A 35 11.74 -7.45 7.50
CA GLU A 35 11.76 -8.36 6.35
C GLU A 35 10.34 -8.66 5.84
N ILE A 36 10.11 -8.43 4.55
CA ILE A 36 8.81 -8.57 3.90
C ILE A 36 8.49 -10.06 3.72
N ILE A 37 7.29 -10.44 4.15
CA ILE A 37 6.70 -11.77 3.99
C ILE A 37 5.82 -11.80 2.74
N HIS A 38 4.92 -10.84 2.59
CA HIS A 38 3.95 -10.76 1.50
C HIS A 38 3.39 -9.34 1.37
N GLN A 39 2.92 -8.96 0.18
CA GLN A 39 2.31 -7.66 -0.07
C GLN A 39 1.05 -7.77 -0.90
N ILE A 40 0.08 -6.91 -0.60
CA ILE A 40 -1.13 -6.73 -1.38
C ILE A 40 -1.36 -5.27 -1.72
N ARG A 41 -2.01 -5.01 -2.85
CA ARG A 41 -2.42 -3.67 -3.30
C ARG A 41 -3.92 -3.47 -3.18
N ALA A 42 -4.33 -2.22 -2.98
CA ALA A 42 -5.72 -1.79 -3.04
C ALA A 42 -6.33 -2.03 -4.41
N ASP A 43 -7.56 -2.55 -4.41
CA ASP A 43 -8.37 -2.66 -5.61
C ASP A 43 -9.25 -1.41 -5.72
N PHE A 44 -8.86 -0.47 -6.57
CA PHE A 44 -9.63 0.75 -6.85
C PHE A 44 -10.78 0.47 -7.82
N CYS A 45 -11.89 1.18 -7.63
CA CYS A 45 -13.05 1.24 -8.51
C CYS A 45 -13.33 2.71 -8.88
N PRO A 46 -13.96 2.99 -10.04
CA PRO A 46 -14.34 4.35 -10.41
C PRO A 46 -15.12 5.06 -9.30
N GLY A 47 -14.80 6.33 -9.04
CA GLY A 47 -15.42 7.12 -7.96
C GLY A 47 -15.01 6.75 -6.54
N ASP A 48 -14.02 5.87 -6.34
CA ASP A 48 -13.54 5.55 -4.99
C ASP A 48 -12.95 6.78 -4.28
N THR A 49 -13.16 6.83 -2.97
CA THR A 49 -12.45 7.72 -2.06
C THR A 49 -11.32 6.96 -1.35
N ALA A 50 -10.47 7.68 -0.61
CA ALA A 50 -9.49 7.04 0.27
C ALA A 50 -10.15 6.06 1.27
N HIS A 51 -11.36 6.37 1.75
CA HIS A 51 -12.08 5.53 2.70
C HIS A 51 -12.68 4.28 2.06
N THR A 52 -13.31 4.39 0.89
CA THR A 52 -13.95 3.23 0.25
C THR A 52 -12.89 2.23 -0.23
N ALA A 53 -11.84 2.71 -0.90
CA ALA A 53 -10.70 1.88 -1.31
C ALA A 53 -9.96 1.31 -0.09
N GLY A 54 -9.72 2.13 0.94
CA GLY A 54 -9.06 1.72 2.18
C GLY A 54 -9.83 0.62 2.93
N ASN A 55 -11.14 0.76 3.10
CA ASN A 55 -11.98 -0.24 3.78
C ASN A 55 -12.00 -1.56 3.02
N ARG A 56 -12.07 -1.51 1.68
CA ARG A 56 -11.97 -2.70 0.82
C ARG A 56 -10.61 -3.39 1.01
N LEU A 57 -9.53 -2.62 1.05
CA LEU A 57 -8.18 -3.13 1.30
C LEU A 57 -8.05 -3.76 2.70
N ILE A 58 -8.62 -3.14 3.75
CA ILE A 58 -8.62 -3.71 5.11
C ILE A 58 -9.37 -5.05 5.16
N ARG A 59 -10.51 -5.16 4.47
CA ARG A 59 -11.22 -6.43 4.35
C ARG A 59 -10.36 -7.51 3.67
N LYS A 60 -9.68 -7.15 2.57
CA LYS A 60 -8.75 -8.05 1.86
C LYS A 60 -7.58 -8.46 2.75
N MET A 61 -7.01 -7.52 3.51
CA MET A 61 -5.94 -7.78 4.48
C MET A 61 -6.34 -8.81 5.51
N ALA A 62 -7.53 -8.70 6.11
CA ALA A 62 -7.96 -9.63 7.14
C ALA A 62 -7.98 -11.07 6.63
N VAL A 63 -8.44 -11.29 5.39
CA VAL A 63 -8.44 -12.60 4.74
C VAL A 63 -7.00 -13.09 4.49
N VAL A 64 -6.15 -12.25 3.91
CA VAL A 64 -4.75 -12.63 3.59
C VAL A 64 -3.94 -12.89 4.87
N CYS A 65 -4.15 -12.09 5.91
CA CYS A 65 -3.53 -12.29 7.22
C CYS A 65 -3.91 -13.65 7.81
N ALA A 66 -5.19 -14.01 7.77
CA ALA A 66 -5.65 -15.32 8.24
C ALA A 66 -4.98 -16.46 7.45
N GLU A 67 -4.86 -16.35 6.14
CA GLU A 67 -4.17 -17.36 5.33
C GLU A 67 -2.67 -17.46 5.63
N LEU A 68 -1.97 -16.33 5.81
CA LEU A 68 -0.56 -16.31 6.21
C LEU A 68 -0.35 -17.01 7.56
N VAL A 69 -1.23 -16.75 8.54
CA VAL A 69 -1.18 -17.41 9.86
C VAL A 69 -1.46 -18.91 9.73
N ARG A 70 -2.46 -19.31 8.94
CA ARG A 70 -2.78 -20.74 8.73
C ARG A 70 -1.65 -21.51 8.04
N ARG A 71 -0.86 -20.84 7.23
CA ARG A 71 0.24 -21.43 6.45
C ARG A 71 1.61 -21.05 7.00
N PHE A 72 1.69 -20.59 8.25
CA PHE A 72 2.90 -20.00 8.82
C PHE A 72 4.14 -20.88 8.65
N ASP A 73 4.02 -22.19 8.91
CA ASP A 73 5.11 -23.16 8.80
C ASP A 73 5.57 -23.44 7.36
N ARG A 74 4.78 -23.01 6.36
CA ARG A 74 5.07 -23.16 4.93
C ARG A 74 5.53 -21.87 4.28
N LEU A 75 5.55 -20.76 5.01
CA LEU A 75 5.99 -19.48 4.47
C LEU A 75 7.45 -19.58 4.05
N GLU A 76 7.71 -19.23 2.79
CA GLU A 76 9.08 -19.20 2.30
C GLU A 76 9.73 -17.85 2.62
N ARG A 77 10.99 -17.90 3.03
CA ARG A 77 11.82 -16.70 3.14
C ARG A 77 12.24 -16.27 1.73
N MET A 78 11.72 -15.15 1.28
CA MET A 78 11.95 -14.66 -0.09
C MET A 78 13.13 -13.68 -0.17
N PRO A 79 13.85 -13.62 -1.31
CA PRO A 79 14.78 -12.52 -1.58
C PRO A 79 14.07 -11.17 -1.41
N GLN A 80 14.66 -10.28 -0.63
CA GLN A 80 14.09 -8.97 -0.37
C GLN A 80 14.32 -8.05 -1.57
N PRO A 81 13.33 -7.24 -1.97
CA PRO A 81 13.53 -6.24 -3.01
C PRO A 81 14.62 -5.25 -2.55
N PRO A 82 15.36 -4.64 -3.49
CA PRO A 82 16.30 -3.60 -3.14
C PRO A 82 15.57 -2.46 -2.42
N GLU A 83 16.25 -1.81 -1.48
CA GLU A 83 15.70 -0.62 -0.83
C GLU A 83 15.37 0.42 -1.91
N PRO A 84 14.15 0.99 -1.92
CA PRO A 84 13.76 1.92 -2.96
C PRO A 84 14.59 3.21 -2.86
N GLU A 85 14.92 3.80 -4.01
CA GLU A 85 15.67 5.07 -4.09
C GLU A 85 15.04 6.19 -3.26
N THR A 86 13.72 6.15 -3.09
CA THR A 86 12.98 7.09 -2.26
C THR A 86 12.09 6.36 -1.25
N VAL A 87 12.36 6.61 0.03
CA VAL A 87 11.48 6.23 1.15
C VAL A 87 10.93 7.50 1.78
N ARG A 88 9.61 7.56 1.93
CA ARG A 88 8.92 8.69 2.59
C ARG A 88 8.41 8.22 3.95
N TYR A 89 8.85 8.90 5.01
CA TYR A 89 8.38 8.71 6.37
C TYR A 89 7.39 9.81 6.74
N TYR A 90 6.17 9.43 7.05
CA TYR A 90 5.15 10.35 7.54
C TYR A 90 4.83 10.07 9.01
N ARG A 91 4.57 11.14 9.75
CA ARG A 91 4.20 11.15 11.16
C ARG A 91 2.86 11.83 11.31
N LYS A 92 2.20 11.64 12.46
CA LYS A 92 0.93 12.31 12.76
C LYS A 92 0.98 13.83 12.58
N LYS A 93 2.11 14.46 12.90
CA LYS A 93 2.32 15.92 12.75
C LYS A 93 2.34 16.41 11.30
N ASP A 94 2.58 15.51 10.34
CA ASP A 94 2.64 15.88 8.92
C ASP A 94 1.23 15.97 8.34
N PHE A 95 0.23 15.34 8.97
CA PHE A 95 -1.17 15.44 8.58
C PHE A 95 -1.69 16.86 8.85
N SER A 96 -2.09 17.55 7.79
CA SER A 96 -2.48 18.97 7.82
C SER A 96 -3.72 19.23 6.95
N GLU A 97 -4.38 20.37 7.17
CA GLU A 97 -5.49 20.83 6.33
C GLU A 97 -5.09 20.93 4.85
N GLU A 98 -3.86 21.39 4.57
CA GLU A 98 -3.32 21.47 3.21
C GLU A 98 -3.24 20.08 2.56
N SER A 99 -2.73 19.08 3.29
CA SER A 99 -2.67 17.71 2.77
C SER A 99 -4.06 17.16 2.44
N VAL A 100 -5.07 17.50 3.26
CA VAL A 100 -6.46 17.07 3.08
C VAL A 100 -7.02 17.71 1.82
N ARG A 101 -6.83 19.03 1.67
CA ARG A 101 -7.24 19.77 0.47
C ARG A 101 -6.62 19.17 -0.79
N ARG A 102 -5.33 18.87 -0.75
CA ARG A 102 -4.61 18.23 -1.87
C ARG A 102 -5.16 16.86 -2.23
N LEU A 103 -5.47 16.01 -1.24
CA LEU A 103 -6.14 14.73 -1.51
C LEU A 103 -7.49 14.95 -2.21
N HIS A 104 -8.32 15.85 -1.71
CA HIS A 104 -9.62 16.16 -2.30
C HIS A 104 -9.47 16.68 -3.73
N GLU A 105 -8.53 17.59 -3.98
CA GLU A 105 -8.25 18.08 -5.33
C GLU A 105 -7.82 16.97 -6.29
N ASN A 106 -6.93 16.07 -5.86
CA ASN A 106 -6.53 14.92 -6.68
C ASN A 106 -7.72 14.04 -7.04
N LEU A 107 -8.56 13.69 -6.05
CA LEU A 107 -9.75 12.86 -6.27
C LEU A 107 -10.76 13.55 -7.19
N CYS A 108 -11.07 14.84 -6.96
CA CYS A 108 -11.99 15.60 -7.81
C CYS A 108 -11.49 15.79 -9.25
N ARG A 109 -10.17 15.75 -9.47
CA ARG A 109 -9.54 15.82 -10.81
C ARG A 109 -9.44 14.47 -11.50
N GLY A 110 -10.10 13.43 -10.99
CA GLY A 110 -10.16 12.12 -11.63
C GLY A 110 -8.92 11.25 -11.42
N MET A 111 -8.20 11.41 -10.31
CA MET A 111 -7.00 10.61 -10.00
C MET A 111 -7.28 9.10 -10.06
N VAL A 112 -8.45 8.65 -9.61
CA VAL A 112 -8.79 7.22 -9.61
C VAL A 112 -9.00 6.72 -11.03
N GLU A 113 -9.71 7.48 -11.86
CA GLU A 113 -9.96 7.18 -13.26
C GLU A 113 -8.66 7.16 -14.07
N ASP A 114 -7.77 8.14 -13.86
CA ASP A 114 -6.44 8.18 -14.46
C ASP A 114 -5.59 6.97 -14.04
N TYR A 115 -5.59 6.64 -12.75
CA TYR A 115 -4.90 5.47 -12.24
C TYR A 115 -5.41 4.18 -12.89
N LEU A 116 -6.74 4.02 -13.01
CA LEU A 116 -7.35 2.85 -13.63
C LEU A 116 -7.03 2.75 -15.13
N ALA A 117 -7.01 3.88 -15.85
CA ALA A 117 -6.64 3.93 -17.27
C ALA A 117 -5.18 3.51 -17.50
N HIS A 118 -4.28 3.85 -16.58
CA HIS A 118 -2.84 3.57 -16.68
C HIS A 118 -2.36 2.44 -15.75
N ARG A 119 -3.29 1.67 -15.18
CA ARG A 119 -3.03 0.74 -14.06
C ARG A 119 -1.86 -0.19 -14.33
N ARG A 120 -1.86 -0.88 -15.47
CA ARG A 120 -0.82 -1.86 -15.82
C ARG A 120 0.58 -1.24 -15.83
N GLN A 121 0.72 -0.05 -16.41
CA GLN A 121 2.01 0.64 -16.50
C GLN A 121 2.50 1.11 -15.13
N ARG A 122 1.59 1.67 -14.31
CA ARG A 122 1.91 2.17 -12.97
C ARG A 122 2.27 1.04 -12.02
N GLU A 123 1.47 -0.03 -12.00
CA GLU A 123 1.70 -1.20 -11.15
C GLU A 123 2.97 -1.97 -11.53
N ALA A 124 3.34 -2.02 -12.82
CA ALA A 124 4.58 -2.67 -13.27
C ALA A 124 5.85 -2.01 -12.71
N ARG A 125 5.80 -0.73 -12.34
CA ARG A 125 6.91 0.00 -11.72
C ARG A 125 7.03 -0.27 -10.22
N VAL A 126 6.01 -0.88 -9.62
CA VAL A 126 5.93 -1.15 -8.18
C VAL A 126 5.59 -2.63 -7.99
N PRO A 127 6.51 -3.55 -8.32
CA PRO A 127 6.26 -4.98 -8.13
C PRO A 127 6.02 -5.30 -6.65
N LEU A 128 5.16 -6.28 -6.38
CA LEU A 128 4.83 -6.74 -5.04
C LEU A 128 5.56 -8.04 -4.72
N VAL A 129 6.00 -8.19 -3.46
CA VAL A 129 6.48 -9.48 -2.94
C VAL A 129 5.28 -10.40 -2.70
N SER A 130 5.26 -11.56 -3.35
CA SER A 130 4.16 -12.53 -3.25
C SER A 130 4.66 -13.89 -2.74
N ASN A 131 4.44 -14.18 -1.46
CA ASN A 131 4.79 -15.48 -0.88
C ASN A 131 4.10 -16.65 -1.61
N PRO A 132 4.85 -17.63 -2.15
CA PRO A 132 4.29 -18.75 -2.90
C PRO A 132 3.40 -19.65 -2.04
N ALA A 133 3.56 -19.61 -0.72
CA ALA A 133 2.71 -20.36 0.19
C ALA A 133 1.23 -19.98 0.10
N LEU A 134 0.88 -18.80 -0.44
CA LEU A 134 -0.51 -18.34 -0.59
C LEU A 134 -1.18 -18.81 -1.89
N GLY A 135 -0.43 -19.36 -2.85
CA GLY A 135 -0.92 -19.75 -4.17
C GLY A 135 -0.48 -18.77 -5.24
#